data_AF-A0A2M7RC82-F1
#
_entry.id   AF-A0A2M7RC82-F1
#
_cell.length_a   1.000
_cell.length_b   1.000
_cell.length_c   1.000
_cell.angle_alpha   90.00
_cell.angle_beta   90.00
_cell.angle_gamma   90.00
#
_symmetry.space_group_name_H-M   'P 1'
#
loop_
_entity.id
_entity.type
_entity.pdbx_description
1 polymer ?
#
loop_
_entity_poly.entity_id
_entity_poly.type
_entity_poly.pdbx_seq_one_letter_code
_entity_poly.pdbx_strand_id
1 'polypeptide(L)' 'MKKIILSSHGFQKNKSLKNKLLALLPSAARDLSVAIITTASAEWKEKNKHAILAKQVLEDAGFKKVEFLDVEFENQTN' A
#
# COMPACT_ATOMS: atom_id res chain seq x y z
N MET A 1 -6.94 10.50 16.00
CA MET A 1 -6.46 9.15 16.39
C MET A 1 -5.65 8.55 15.26
N LYS A 2 -4.49 7.95 15.54
CA LYS A 2 -3.69 7.22 14.54
C LYS A 2 -4.26 5.81 14.40
N LYS A 3 -4.51 5.36 13.18
CA LYS A 3 -4.99 4.01 12.88
C LYS A 3 -3.83 3.23 12.26
N ILE A 4 -3.37 2.18 12.93
CA ILE A 4 -2.18 1.41 12.54
C ILE A 4 -2.54 -0.08 12.56
N ILE A 5 -2.06 -0.81 11.55
CA ILE A 5 -2.05 -2.27 11.53
C ILE A 5 -0.62 -2.72 11.37
N LEU A 6 -0.19 -3.64 12.25
CA LEU A 6 1.08 -4.33 12.15
C LEU A 6 0.82 -5.79 11.82
N SER A 7 1.60 -6.34 10.90
CA SER A 7 1.50 -7.73 10.46
C SER A 7 2.87 -8.24 10.06
N SER A 8 3.17 -9.48 10.39
CA SER A 8 4.39 -10.17 9.95
C SER A 8 4.34 -10.60 8.48
N HIS A 9 3.16 -10.49 7.84
CA HIS A 9 2.92 -10.89 6.45
C HIS A 9 2.06 -9.86 5.72
N GLY A 10 2.16 -9.82 4.39
CA GLY A 10 1.36 -8.95 3.55
C GLY A 10 -0.14 -9.27 3.57
N PHE A 11 -1.00 -8.26 3.32
CA PHE A 11 -2.46 -8.38 3.36
C PHE A 11 -3.09 -8.98 2.10
N GLN A 12 -2.34 -9.08 1.00
CA GLN A 12 -2.87 -9.34 -0.34
C GLN A 12 -3.67 -10.64 -0.42
N LYS A 13 -3.20 -11.69 0.26
CA LYS A 13 -3.83 -13.02 0.30
C LYS A 13 -4.60 -13.28 1.61
N ASN A 14 -4.59 -12.34 2.56
CA ASN A 14 -5.24 -12.48 3.85
C ASN A 14 -6.51 -11.62 3.92
N LYS A 15 -7.66 -12.24 3.63
CA LYS A 15 -8.97 -11.55 3.59
C LYS A 15 -9.33 -10.88 4.92
N SER A 16 -9.02 -11.51 6.05
CA SER A 16 -9.29 -10.94 7.38
C SER A 16 -8.48 -9.68 7.62
N LEU A 17 -7.17 -9.72 7.34
CA LEU A 17 -6.28 -8.58 7.48
C LEU A 17 -6.68 -7.43 6.53
N LYS A 18 -7.02 -7.75 5.27
CA LYS A 18 -7.51 -6.77 4.30
C LYS A 18 -8.78 -6.07 4.81
N ASN A 19 -9.76 -6.82 5.30
CA ASN A 19 -11.01 -6.25 5.80
C ASN A 19 -10.76 -5.34 7.01
N LYS A 20 -9.88 -5.74 7.93
CA LYS A 20 -9.49 -4.89 9.07
C LYS A 20 -8.80 -3.60 8.62
N LEU A 21 -7.92 -3.68 7.61
CA LEU A 21 -7.27 -2.50 7.03
C LEU A 21 -8.29 -1.53 6.43
N LEU A 22 -9.23 -2.03 5.62
CA LEU A 22 -10.25 -1.19 4.99
C LEU A 22 -11.21 -0.57 6.03
N ALA A 23 -11.56 -1.30 7.09
CA ALA A 23 -12.41 -0.79 8.17
C ALA A 23 -11.77 0.38 8.96
N LEU A 24 -10.46 0.58 8.85
CA LEU A 24 -9.78 1.73 9.44
C LEU A 24 -9.89 2.99 8.58
N LEU A 25 -10.35 2.93 7.35
CA LEU A 25 -10.38 4.12 6.49
C LEU A 25 -11.51 5.08 6.92
N PRO A 26 -11.30 6.41 6.82
CA PRO A 26 -12.30 7.40 7.22
C PRO A 26 -13.43 7.57 6.19
N SER A 27 -13.22 7.11 4.96
CA SER A 27 -14.14 7.27 3.83
C SER A 27 -14.03 6.08 2.88
N ALA A 28 -14.86 6.08 1.84
CA ALA A 28 -14.77 5.12 0.76
C ALA A 28 -13.40 5.20 0.06
N ALA A 29 -12.91 4.06 -0.43
CA ALA A 29 -11.61 3.95 -1.09
C ALA A 29 -11.45 4.94 -2.27
N ARG A 30 -12.53 5.17 -3.04
CA ARG A 30 -12.56 6.08 -4.20
C ARG A 30 -12.16 7.53 -3.93
N ASP A 31 -12.20 7.96 -2.68
CA ASP A 31 -11.84 9.32 -2.26
C ASP A 31 -10.42 9.40 -1.68
N LEU A 32 -9.70 8.27 -1.62
CA LEU A 32 -8.41 8.14 -0.97
C LEU A 32 -7.31 7.74 -1.96
N SER A 33 -6.12 8.26 -1.72
CA SER A 33 -4.87 7.87 -2.39
C SER A 33 -4.02 7.02 -1.48
N VAL A 34 -3.25 6.09 -2.04
CA VAL A 34 -2.35 5.19 -1.31
C VAL A 34 -0.95 5.25 -1.90
N ALA A 35 0.04 5.30 -1.00
CA ALA A 35 1.45 5.11 -1.34
C ALA A 35 1.93 3.78 -0.75
N ILE A 36 2.63 2.99 -1.58
CA ILE A 36 3.29 1.75 -1.18
C ILE A 36 4.79 2.04 -1.13
N ILE A 37 5.33 2.09 0.09
CA ILE A 37 6.75 2.40 0.32
C ILE A 37 7.57 1.13 0.08
N THR A 38 8.42 1.13 -0.94
CA THR A 38 9.17 -0.07 -1.39
C THR A 38 10.63 -0.12 -0.94
N THR A 39 11.08 0.90 -0.22
CA THR A 39 12.47 1.09 0.24
C THR A 39 13.06 -0.10 0.98
N ALA A 40 12.25 -0.85 1.75
CA ALA A 40 12.71 -2.04 2.45
C ALA A 40 13.15 -3.20 1.53
N SER A 41 12.81 -3.15 0.24
CA SER A 41 13.16 -4.16 -0.76
C SER A 41 14.24 -3.62 -1.71
N ALA A 42 15.42 -3.26 -1.19
CA ALA A 42 16.48 -2.53 -1.90
C ALA A 42 16.77 -3.02 -3.34
N GLU A 43 16.85 -4.34 -3.57
CA GLU A 43 17.16 -4.91 -4.89
C GLU A 43 15.99 -4.83 -5.89
N TRP A 44 14.76 -5.03 -5.41
CA TRP A 44 13.59 -5.25 -6.26
C TRP A 44 12.62 -4.06 -6.30
N LYS A 45 12.60 -3.19 -5.27
CA LYS A 45 11.77 -1.97 -5.19
C LYS A 45 10.34 -2.19 -5.70
N GLU A 46 9.92 -1.45 -6.72
CA GLU A 46 8.62 -1.59 -7.41
C GLU A 46 8.43 -2.90 -8.19
N LYS A 47 9.52 -3.59 -8.55
CA LYS A 47 9.51 -4.92 -9.17
C LYS A 47 9.29 -6.03 -8.16
N ASN A 48 9.23 -5.73 -6.86
CA ASN A 48 8.93 -6.72 -5.83
C ASN A 48 7.51 -7.29 -6.04
N LYS A 49 7.42 -8.61 -6.24
CA LYS A 49 6.14 -9.31 -6.49
C LYS A 49 5.06 -9.04 -5.43
N HIS A 50 5.45 -8.80 -4.17
CA HIS A 50 4.53 -8.48 -3.09
C HIS A 50 4.04 -7.03 -3.17
N ALA A 51 4.91 -6.09 -3.57
CA ALA A 51 4.53 -4.70 -3.82
C ALA A 51 3.58 -4.59 -5.01
N ILE A 52 3.88 -5.26 -6.13
CA ILE A 52 3.00 -5.36 -7.31
C ILE A 52 1.63 -5.89 -6.93
N LEU A 53 1.59 -7.01 -6.20
CA LEU A 53 0.33 -7.59 -5.78
C LEU A 53 -0.45 -6.69 -4.80
N ALA A 54 0.25 -5.95 -3.92
CA ALA A 54 -0.41 -4.98 -3.04
C ALA A 54 -1.07 -3.86 -3.85
N LYS A 55 -0.37 -3.35 -4.86
CA LYS A 55 -0.88 -2.32 -5.77
C LYS A 55 -2.16 -2.79 -6.46
N GLN A 56 -2.12 -3.96 -7.11
CA GLN A 56 -3.29 -4.53 -7.77
C GLN A 56 -4.48 -4.67 -6.82
N VAL A 57 -4.28 -5.20 -5.61
CA VAL A 57 -5.37 -5.40 -4.64
C VAL A 57 -5.97 -4.06 -4.18
N LEU A 58 -5.17 -3.00 -4.10
CA LEU A 58 -5.64 -1.67 -3.74
C LEU A 58 -6.35 -0.99 -4.91
N GLU A 59 -5.85 -1.15 -6.14
CA GLU A 59 -6.54 -0.66 -7.35
C GLU A 59 -7.91 -1.35 -7.50
N ASP A 60 -7.98 -2.67 -7.32
CA ASP A 60 -9.22 -3.45 -7.33
C ASP A 60 -10.18 -3.05 -6.20
N ALA A 61 -9.65 -2.52 -5.09
CA ALA A 61 -10.46 -1.98 -3.99
C ALA A 61 -11.02 -0.59 -4.30
N GLY A 62 -10.68 -0.01 -5.45
CA GLY A 62 -11.23 1.24 -5.97
C GLY A 62 -10.59 2.49 -5.40
N PHE A 63 -9.33 2.44 -4.96
CA PHE A 63 -8.61 3.64 -4.54
C PHE A 63 -8.36 4.59 -5.71
N LYS A 64 -8.45 5.91 -5.48
CA LYS A 64 -8.32 6.93 -6.54
C LYS A 64 -6.96 6.89 -7.22
N LYS A 65 -5.92 6.66 -6.43
CA LYS A 65 -4.51 6.65 -6.87
C LYS A 65 -3.75 5.66 -6.02
N VAL A 66 -2.96 4.79 -6.66
CA VAL A 66 -2.08 3.84 -5.96
C VAL A 66 -0.69 3.91 -6.59
N GLU A 67 0.29 4.37 -5.81
CA GLU A 67 1.65 4.62 -6.29
C GLU A 67 2.69 3.87 -5.48
N PHE A 68 3.77 3.50 -6.15
CA PHE A 68 5.00 3.13 -5.45
C PHE A 68 5.75 4.40 -5.09
N LEU A 69 6.37 4.38 -3.92
CA LEU A 69 7.26 5.43 -3.46
C LEU A 69 8.53 4.75 -2.94
N ASP A 70 9.67 5.16 -3.46
CA ASP A 70 10.96 4.80 -2.86
C ASP A 70 11.58 6.02 -2.17
N VAL A 71 11.37 6.12 -0.85
CA VAL A 71 11.75 7.31 -0.08
C VAL A 71 13.26 7.53 0.06
N GLU A 72 14.07 6.51 -0.23
CA GLU A 72 15.54 6.60 -0.12
C GLU A 72 16.19 7.11 -1.41
N PHE A 73 15.51 6.97 -2.56
CA PHE A 73 16.14 7.20 -3.88
C PHE A 73 15.30 8.06 -4.85
N GLU A 74 14.04 8.34 -4.56
CA GLU A 74 13.29 9.36 -5.31
C GLU A 74 13.76 10.76 -4.89
N ASN A 75 14.32 11.51 -5.85
CA ASN A 75 14.75 12.89 -5.65
C ASN A 75 13.57 13.74 -5.16
N GLN A 76 13.80 14.51 -4.10
CA GLN A 76 12.91 15.59 -3.67
C GLN A 76 12.96 16.74 -4.69
N THR A 77 12.34 16.57 -5.86
CA THR A 77 12.01 17.70 -6.72
C THR A 77 10.70 18.29 -6.22
N ASN A 78 10.82 19.39 -5.46
CA ASN A 78 9.74 20.34 -5.19
C ASN A 78 9.24 20.98 -6.50
#